data_AF-A0A1U7MTF0-F1
#
_entry.id   AF-A0A1U7MTF0-F1
#
_cell.length_a   1.000
_cell.length_b   1.000
_cell.length_c   1.000
_cell.angle_alpha   90.00
_cell.angle_beta   90.00
_cell.angle_gamma   90.00
#
_symmetry.space_group_name_H-M   'P 1'
#
loop_
_entity.id
_entity.type
_entity.pdbx_description
1 polymer ?
#
loop_
_entity_poly.entity_id
_entity_poly.type
_entity_poly.pdbx_seq_one_letter_code
_entity_poly.pdbx_strand_id
1 'polypeptide(L)'
;MPEHVYDPPERFVAGSVGPPGQRTFFLQAGDGDRRTTVSLEKEQVRLLGVSLGELLDEVSPEEGSEDAAAPFVDNAPLDGPFDDDFRVQRLSVAWDAGRERVVLEAFDRPEAEDLLELDPTEDYPWTGRVPQSLTVVLGPARARAFALRCTASLEGGRPSCPFCGQPLDPGGHVCPRANGYKR
;
A
#
# COMPACT_ATOMS: atom_id res chain seq x y z
N MET A 1 4.42 -20.91 10.31
CA MET A 1 3.63 -19.96 9.50
C MET A 1 4.60 -19.36 8.51
N PRO A 2 4.39 -19.44 7.18
CA PRO A 2 5.23 -18.70 6.25
C PRO A 2 5.16 -17.22 6.61
N GLU A 3 6.28 -16.70 7.05
CA GLU A 3 6.41 -15.34 7.55
C GLU A 3 7.37 -14.62 6.60
N HIS A 4 6.86 -13.58 5.94
CA HIS A 4 7.65 -12.72 5.08
C HIS A 4 8.08 -11.51 5.90
N VAL A 5 9.36 -11.42 6.29
CA VAL A 5 9.87 -10.32 7.12
C VAL A 5 10.85 -9.45 6.34
N TYR A 6 10.60 -8.13 6.36
CA TYR A 6 11.45 -7.10 5.79
C TYR A 6 11.76 -6.02 6.85
N ASP A 7 13.02 -5.92 7.27
CA ASP A 7 13.45 -5.02 8.35
C ASP A 7 14.85 -4.43 8.10
N PRO A 8 14.95 -3.27 7.42
CA PRO A 8 13.92 -2.68 6.55
C PRO A 8 13.95 -3.27 5.13
N PRO A 9 12.88 -3.14 4.33
CA PRO A 9 12.94 -3.41 2.90
C PRO A 9 13.79 -2.39 2.15
N GLU A 10 14.30 -2.78 0.98
CA GLU A 10 14.84 -1.83 -0.01
C GLU A 10 13.72 -1.01 -0.64
N ARG A 11 12.54 -1.63 -0.85
CA ARG A 11 11.36 -0.98 -1.42
C ARG A 11 10.08 -1.52 -0.79
N PHE A 12 9.15 -0.62 -0.43
CA PHE A 12 7.80 -1.00 0.00
C PHE A 12 6.78 -0.02 -0.56
N VAL A 13 5.82 -0.51 -1.32
CA VAL A 13 4.93 0.33 -2.14
C VAL A 13 3.51 -0.22 -2.16
N ALA A 14 2.53 0.68 -2.11
CA ALA A 14 1.13 0.39 -2.41
C ALA A 14 0.82 0.74 -3.87
N GLY A 15 0.00 -0.06 -4.54
CA GLY A 15 -0.40 0.19 -5.93
C GLY A 15 -1.71 -0.47 -6.29
N SER A 16 -2.21 -0.15 -7.48
CA SER A 16 -3.41 -0.80 -8.03
C SER A 16 -3.25 -1.16 -9.50
N VAL A 17 -3.88 -2.26 -9.91
CA VAL A 17 -3.88 -2.77 -11.28
C VAL A 17 -5.32 -2.99 -11.73
N GLY A 18 -5.62 -2.66 -12.98
CA GLY A 18 -6.95 -2.83 -13.59
C GLY A 18 -7.65 -1.51 -13.94
N PRO A 19 -8.78 -1.59 -14.68
CA PRO A 19 -9.52 -0.40 -15.09
C PRO A 19 -10.23 0.26 -13.89
N PRO A 20 -10.57 1.56 -13.97
CA PRO A 20 -11.37 2.23 -12.95
C PRO A 20 -12.65 1.45 -12.62
N GLY A 21 -12.90 1.21 -11.32
CA GLY A 21 -14.05 0.44 -10.84
C GLY A 21 -13.83 -1.07 -10.73
N GLN A 22 -12.76 -1.62 -11.32
CA GLN A 22 -12.40 -3.05 -11.22
C GLN A 22 -10.91 -3.22 -10.87
N ARG A 23 -10.41 -2.36 -9.97
CA ARG A 23 -9.01 -2.40 -9.57
C ARG A 23 -8.78 -3.39 -8.45
N THR A 24 -7.70 -4.14 -8.57
CA THR A 24 -7.11 -4.88 -7.46
C THR A 24 -6.00 -4.02 -6.86
N PHE A 25 -5.94 -3.94 -5.53
CA PHE A 25 -4.89 -3.23 -4.82
C PHE A 25 -3.86 -4.22 -4.30
N PHE A 26 -2.62 -3.76 -4.22
CA PHE A 26 -1.49 -4.58 -3.76
C PHE A 26 -0.57 -3.79 -2.85
N LEU A 27 0.05 -4.49 -1.91
CA LEU A 27 1.28 -4.09 -1.25
C LEU A 27 2.43 -4.93 -1.79
N GLN A 28 3.58 -4.32 -2.05
CA GLN A 28 4.77 -5.01 -2.53
C GLN A 28 5.99 -4.60 -1.70
N ALA A 29 6.60 -5.58 -1.04
CA ALA A 29 7.87 -5.43 -0.34
C ALA A 29 8.98 -6.12 -1.14
N GLY A 30 10.13 -5.47 -1.28
CA GLY A 30 11.28 -5.96 -2.04
C GLY A 30 12.61 -5.71 -1.32
N ASP A 31 13.52 -6.66 -1.48
CA ASP A 31 14.89 -6.65 -0.95
C ASP A 31 15.78 -7.54 -1.84
N GLY A 32 16.54 -6.92 -2.74
CA GLY A 32 17.25 -7.61 -3.81
C GLY A 32 16.31 -8.43 -4.70
N ASP A 33 16.60 -9.72 -4.85
CA ASP A 33 15.78 -10.66 -5.63
C ASP A 33 14.54 -11.16 -4.86
N ARG A 34 14.45 -10.88 -3.55
CA ARG A 34 13.32 -11.28 -2.72
C ARG A 34 12.20 -10.26 -2.86
N ARG A 35 11.00 -10.74 -3.17
CA ARG A 35 9.80 -9.92 -3.29
C ARG A 35 8.60 -10.66 -2.72
N THR A 36 7.73 -9.92 -2.05
CA THR A 36 6.43 -10.39 -1.58
C THR A 36 5.37 -9.40 -2.02
N THR A 37 4.36 -9.89 -2.71
CA THR A 37 3.23 -9.12 -3.23
C THR A 37 1.95 -9.66 -2.58
N VAL A 38 1.19 -8.82 -1.91
CA VAL A 38 -0.07 -9.23 -1.27
C VAL A 38 -1.23 -8.41 -1.79
N SER A 39 -2.37 -9.05 -2.05
CA SER A 39 -3.58 -8.35 -2.49
C SER A 39 -4.41 -7.90 -1.29
N LEU A 40 -5.05 -6.75 -1.38
CA LEU A 40 -5.88 -6.21 -0.30
C LEU A 40 -7.04 -5.37 -0.84
N GLU A 41 -8.00 -5.08 0.02
CA GLU A 41 -9.17 -4.29 -0.33
C GLU A 41 -8.84 -2.79 -0.38
N LYS A 42 -9.59 -2.06 -1.21
CA LYS A 42 -9.47 -0.60 -1.31
C LYS A 42 -9.63 0.07 0.06
N GLU A 43 -10.54 -0.44 0.88
CA GLU A 43 -10.80 0.04 2.24
C GLU A 43 -9.56 -0.10 3.13
N GLN A 44 -8.93 -1.28 3.09
CA GLN A 44 -7.73 -1.58 3.86
C GLN A 44 -6.56 -0.66 3.47
N VAL A 45 -6.33 -0.38 2.18
CA VAL A 45 -5.29 0.59 1.75
C VAL A 45 -5.58 1.99 2.30
N ARG A 46 -6.84 2.41 2.32
CA ARG A 46 -7.22 3.74 2.83
C ARG A 46 -6.98 3.84 4.32
N LEU A 47 -7.49 2.88 5.09
CA LEU A 47 -7.32 2.86 6.53
C LEU A 47 -5.83 2.82 6.88
N LEU A 48 -5.05 2.00 6.18
CA LEU A 48 -3.61 1.90 6.38
C LEU A 48 -2.89 3.25 6.23
N GLY A 49 -3.17 3.99 5.15
CA GLY A 49 -2.56 5.30 4.91
C GLY A 49 -2.93 6.33 5.99
N VAL A 50 -4.21 6.36 6.39
CA VAL A 50 -4.69 7.26 7.45
C VAL A 50 -4.07 6.92 8.80
N SER A 51 -4.17 5.65 9.23
CA SER A 51 -3.66 5.21 10.54
C SER A 51 -2.15 5.37 10.67
N LEU A 52 -1.39 5.18 9.58
CA LEU A 52 0.05 5.45 9.59
C LEU A 52 0.38 6.93 9.77
N GLY A 53 -0.35 7.81 9.07
CA GLY A 53 -0.17 9.26 9.21
C GLY A 53 -0.48 9.72 10.62
N GLU A 54 -1.63 9.33 11.15
CA GLU A 54 -2.07 9.66 12.52
C GLU A 54 -1.08 9.14 13.57
N LEU A 55 -0.62 7.88 13.44
CA LEU A 55 0.38 7.30 14.34
C LEU A 55 1.67 8.13 14.35
N LEU A 56 2.18 8.50 13.18
CA LEU A 56 3.43 9.25 13.07
C LEU A 56 3.31 10.67 13.60
N ASP A 57 2.17 11.33 13.39
CA ASP A 57 1.89 12.65 13.96
C ASP A 57 1.88 12.62 15.50
N GLU A 58 1.47 11.50 16.10
CA GLU A 58 1.48 11.31 17.56
C GLU A 58 2.87 10.97 18.11
N VAL A 59 3.58 10.01 17.51
CA VAL A 59 4.76 9.39 18.13
C VAL A 59 6.10 9.88 17.61
N SER A 60 6.15 10.48 16.41
CA SER A 60 7.38 10.96 15.77
C SER A 60 7.06 12.12 14.79
N PRO A 61 6.57 13.27 15.28
CA PRO A 61 6.09 14.35 14.42
C PRO A 61 7.18 15.02 13.58
N GLU A 62 8.45 15.03 14.05
CA GLU A 62 9.57 15.62 13.32
C GLU A 62 10.07 14.70 12.20
N GLU A 63 10.37 13.44 12.51
CA GLU A 63 10.93 12.48 11.53
C GLU A 63 9.86 11.80 10.68
N GLY A 64 8.61 11.76 11.16
CA GLY A 64 7.43 11.31 10.45
C GLY A 64 6.70 12.43 9.69
N SER A 65 7.32 13.62 9.57
CA SER A 65 6.78 14.75 8.80
C SER A 65 6.85 14.52 7.28
N GLU A 66 6.04 15.25 6.52
CA GLU A 66 6.07 15.19 5.05
C GLU A 66 7.40 15.70 4.47
N ASP A 67 8.02 16.69 5.11
CA ASP A 67 9.33 17.20 4.72
C ASP A 67 10.42 16.13 4.91
N ALA A 68 10.37 15.40 6.02
CA ALA A 68 11.27 14.26 6.26
C ALA A 68 11.01 13.10 5.28
N ALA A 69 9.76 12.92 4.83
CA ALA A 69 9.35 11.90 3.88
C ALA A 69 9.78 12.17 2.44
N ALA A 70 10.01 13.44 2.06
CA ALA A 70 10.26 13.85 0.68
C ALA A 70 11.34 13.04 -0.07
N PRO A 71 12.49 12.65 0.53
CA PRO A 71 13.50 11.83 -0.14
C PRO A 71 13.07 10.39 -0.42
N PHE A 72 12.02 9.90 0.25
CA PHE A 72 11.55 8.51 0.19
C PHE A 72 10.27 8.33 -0.63
N VAL A 73 9.76 9.40 -1.24
CA VAL A 73 8.57 9.34 -2.10
C VAL A 73 8.84 8.45 -3.30
N ASP A 74 8.12 7.32 -3.37
CA ASP A 74 8.15 6.40 -4.50
C ASP A 74 6.85 6.51 -5.33
N ASN A 75 7.01 7.03 -6.54
CA ASN A 75 5.93 7.13 -7.52
C ASN A 75 6.00 6.08 -8.65
N ALA A 76 7.01 5.21 -8.63
CA ALA A 76 7.18 4.19 -9.64
C ALA A 76 6.00 3.19 -9.63
N PRO A 77 5.72 2.54 -10.78
CA PRO A 77 4.73 1.47 -10.83
C PRO A 77 5.13 0.28 -9.94
N LEU A 78 4.17 -0.61 -9.68
CA LEU A 78 4.49 -1.93 -9.11
C LEU A 78 5.42 -2.69 -10.06
N ASP A 79 6.34 -3.46 -9.49
CA ASP A 79 7.18 -4.33 -10.30
C ASP A 79 6.42 -5.61 -10.64
N GLY A 80 6.52 -6.06 -11.88
CA GLY A 80 5.98 -7.37 -12.30
C GLY A 80 6.86 -8.53 -11.86
N PRO A 81 6.32 -9.77 -11.75
CA PRO A 81 4.92 -10.16 -11.96
C PRO A 81 3.97 -9.72 -10.84
N PHE A 82 2.66 -9.63 -11.14
CA PHE A 82 1.63 -9.07 -10.25
C PHE A 82 0.79 -10.13 -9.52
N ASP A 83 1.20 -11.39 -9.55
CA ASP A 83 0.54 -12.46 -8.81
C ASP A 83 0.73 -12.22 -7.31
N ASP A 84 -0.34 -12.32 -6.52
CA ASP A 84 -0.26 -12.19 -5.08
C ASP A 84 0.12 -13.51 -4.40
N ASP A 85 1.00 -13.41 -3.40
CA ASP A 85 1.37 -14.49 -2.50
C ASP A 85 0.18 -14.91 -1.62
N PHE A 86 -0.61 -13.94 -1.16
CA PHE A 86 -1.88 -14.14 -0.45
C PHE A 86 -2.74 -12.87 -0.44
N ARG A 87 -4.04 -13.05 -0.15
CA ARG A 87 -4.99 -11.97 0.09
C ARG A 87 -5.02 -11.59 1.57
N VAL A 88 -4.84 -10.31 1.86
CA VAL A 88 -4.85 -9.75 3.20
C VAL A 88 -6.28 -9.67 3.73
N GLN A 89 -6.50 -10.29 4.88
CA GLN A 89 -7.75 -10.20 5.63
C GLN A 89 -7.65 -9.21 6.78
N ARG A 90 -6.44 -9.01 7.32
CA ARG A 90 -6.20 -8.14 8.47
C ARG A 90 -4.88 -7.38 8.34
N LEU A 91 -4.90 -6.12 8.77
CA LEU A 91 -3.73 -5.25 8.87
C LEU A 91 -3.55 -4.79 10.33
N SER A 92 -2.30 -4.68 10.75
CA SER A 92 -1.88 -4.09 12.02
C SER A 92 -0.76 -3.10 11.76
N VAL A 93 -0.75 -2.01 12.52
CA VAL A 93 0.32 -1.01 12.53
C VAL A 93 0.64 -0.68 13.98
N ALA A 94 1.92 -0.72 14.33
CA ALA A 94 2.40 -0.42 15.67
C ALA A 94 3.66 0.45 15.64
N TRP A 95 3.87 1.21 16.71
CA TRP A 95 5.13 1.92 16.97
C TRP A 95 6.00 1.12 17.94
N ASP A 96 7.20 0.76 17.50
CA ASP A 96 8.27 0.26 18.37
C ASP A 96 9.09 1.43 18.88
N ALA A 97 8.80 1.88 20.10
CA ALA A 97 9.51 2.96 20.77
C ALA A 97 10.98 2.62 21.10
N GLY A 98 11.33 1.34 21.23
CA GLY A 98 12.69 0.92 21.53
C GLY A 98 13.62 1.06 20.33
N ARG A 99 13.08 0.90 19.12
CA ARG A 99 13.82 1.01 17.85
C ARG A 99 13.50 2.28 17.07
N GLU A 100 12.51 3.04 17.50
CA GLU A 100 11.91 4.17 16.77
C GLU A 100 11.51 3.75 15.36
N ARG A 101 10.69 2.70 15.28
CA ARG A 101 10.24 2.11 14.01
C ARG A 101 8.74 1.91 13.99
N VAL A 102 8.17 2.03 12.79
CA VAL A 102 6.83 1.54 12.49
C VAL A 102 6.93 0.09 12.09
N VAL A 103 6.10 -0.76 12.70
CA VAL A 103 5.92 -2.16 12.34
C VAL A 103 4.54 -2.31 11.72
N LEU A 104 4.50 -2.75 10.46
CA LEU A 104 3.30 -3.04 9.72
C LEU A 104 3.19 -4.54 9.51
N GLU A 105 2.04 -5.11 9.83
CA GLU A 105 1.77 -6.53 9.66
C GLU A 105 0.51 -6.75 8.83
N ALA A 106 0.59 -7.67 7.88
CA ALA A 106 -0.54 -8.10 7.07
C ALA A 106 -0.73 -9.61 7.19
N PHE A 107 -1.97 -10.05 7.38
CA PHE A 107 -2.30 -11.45 7.64
C PHE A 107 -3.35 -11.96 6.67
N ASP A 108 -3.23 -13.21 6.24
CA ASP A 108 -4.21 -13.90 5.38
C ASP A 108 -5.46 -14.37 6.15
N ARG A 109 -5.52 -14.16 7.47
CA ARG A 109 -6.63 -14.52 8.35
C ARG A 109 -7.16 -13.31 9.13
N PRO A 110 -8.47 -13.26 9.38
CA PRO A 110 -9.02 -12.32 10.36
C PRO A 110 -8.61 -12.72 11.79
N GLU A 111 -8.99 -11.92 12.78
CA GLU A 111 -8.77 -12.28 14.19
C GLU A 111 -9.57 -13.53 14.57
N ALA A 112 -9.10 -14.27 15.58
CA ALA A 112 -9.76 -15.49 16.03
C ALA A 112 -11.20 -15.26 16.50
N GLU A 113 -11.49 -14.07 17.02
CA GLU A 113 -12.82 -13.65 17.48
C GLU A 113 -13.78 -13.48 16.30
N ASP A 114 -13.34 -12.86 15.21
CA ASP A 114 -14.13 -12.66 13.99
C ASP A 114 -14.44 -13.99 13.26
N LEU A 115 -13.56 -15.00 13.41
CA LEU A 115 -13.78 -16.34 12.85
C LEU A 115 -15.00 -17.05 13.46
N LEU A 116 -15.40 -16.73 14.69
CA LEU A 116 -16.54 -17.39 15.35
C LEU A 116 -17.88 -17.06 14.68
N GLU A 117 -17.92 -15.99 13.87
CA GLU A 117 -19.12 -15.49 13.20
C GLU A 117 -19.21 -15.93 11.72
N LEU A 118 -18.20 -16.61 11.19
CA LEU A 118 -18.07 -17.00 9.78
C LEU A 118 -18.31 -18.50 9.55
N ASP A 119 -18.92 -18.86 8.43
CA ASP A 119 -19.11 -20.27 8.05
C ASP A 119 -17.79 -20.86 7.52
N PRO A 120 -17.24 -21.93 8.13
CA PRO A 120 -15.93 -22.43 7.75
C PRO A 120 -15.82 -23.05 6.36
N THR A 121 -16.95 -23.40 5.76
CA THR A 121 -17.04 -24.06 4.46
C THR A 121 -17.34 -23.09 3.33
N GLU A 122 -17.96 -21.94 3.62
CA GLU A 122 -18.29 -20.93 2.61
C GLU A 122 -17.36 -19.69 2.66
N ASP A 123 -16.92 -19.27 3.85
CA ASP A 123 -16.28 -17.97 4.07
C ASP A 123 -14.75 -18.02 4.22
N TYR A 124 -14.17 -19.22 4.24
CA TYR A 124 -12.71 -19.42 4.40
C TYR A 124 -12.05 -19.84 3.09
N PRO A 125 -11.67 -18.88 2.20
CA PRO A 125 -10.87 -19.18 1.00
C PRO A 125 -9.49 -19.77 1.34
N TRP A 126 -9.11 -19.75 2.62
CA TRP A 126 -7.86 -20.24 3.19
C TRP A 126 -7.97 -21.62 3.86
N THR A 127 -9.12 -22.29 3.81
CA THR A 127 -9.30 -23.64 4.39
C THR A 127 -8.28 -24.63 3.79
N GLY A 128 -7.55 -25.34 4.65
CA GLY A 128 -6.49 -26.28 4.24
C GLY A 128 -5.16 -25.63 3.84
N ARG A 129 -5.05 -24.29 3.87
CA ARG A 129 -3.78 -23.56 3.65
C ARG A 129 -3.07 -23.26 4.97
N VAL A 130 -1.74 -23.15 4.93
CA VAL A 130 -0.95 -22.72 6.09
C VAL A 130 -1.09 -21.20 6.25
N PRO A 131 -1.34 -20.65 7.45
CA PRO A 131 -1.47 -19.21 7.67
C PRO A 131 -0.19 -18.44 7.29
N GLN A 132 -0.35 -17.32 6.59
CA GLN A 132 0.72 -16.49 6.04
C GLN A 132 0.67 -15.07 6.62
N SER A 133 1.84 -14.46 6.78
CA SER A 133 1.96 -13.06 7.18
C SER A 133 3.09 -12.33 6.47
N LEU A 134 2.94 -11.01 6.34
CA LEU A 134 3.97 -10.08 5.89
C LEU A 134 4.20 -9.04 6.97
N THR A 135 5.44 -8.94 7.45
CA THR A 135 5.89 -7.94 8.42
C THR A 135 6.89 -7.01 7.76
N VAL A 136 6.63 -5.71 7.82
CA VAL A 136 7.47 -4.66 7.25
C VAL A 136 7.81 -3.64 8.33
N VAL A 137 9.10 -3.42 8.56
CA VAL A 137 9.60 -2.45 9.53
C VAL A 137 10.18 -1.25 8.79
N LEU A 138 9.71 -0.05 9.12
CA LEU A 138 10.09 1.20 8.46
C LEU A 138 10.54 2.23 9.50
N GLY A 139 11.49 3.07 9.10
CA GLY A 139 11.76 4.33 9.79
C GLY A 139 10.62 5.35 9.55
N PRO A 140 10.43 6.33 10.45
CA PRO A 140 9.32 7.29 10.40
C PRO A 140 9.14 7.96 9.03
N ALA A 141 10.21 8.49 8.45
CA ALA A 141 10.18 9.16 7.16
C ALA A 141 9.72 8.25 6.00
N ARG A 142 10.19 6.99 5.97
CA ARG A 142 9.76 6.00 4.97
C ARG A 142 8.31 5.58 5.19
N ALA A 143 7.88 5.44 6.44
CA ALA A 143 6.50 5.13 6.78
C ALA A 143 5.55 6.26 6.36
N ARG A 144 5.93 7.53 6.56
CA ARG A 144 5.18 8.70 6.08
C ARG A 144 5.09 8.74 4.56
N ALA A 145 6.20 8.51 3.86
CA ALA A 145 6.19 8.43 2.39
C ALA A 145 5.28 7.31 1.88
N PHE A 146 5.29 6.16 2.55
CA PHE A 146 4.39 5.05 2.24
C PHE A 146 2.92 5.40 2.52
N ALA A 147 2.61 6.08 3.63
CA ALA A 147 1.26 6.56 3.93
C ALA A 147 0.72 7.50 2.84
N LEU A 148 1.54 8.46 2.38
CA LEU A 148 1.21 9.33 1.24
C LEU A 148 0.98 8.52 -0.05
N ARG A 149 1.79 7.49 -0.27
CA ARG A 149 1.64 6.57 -1.41
C ARG A 149 0.33 5.76 -1.35
N CYS A 150 -0.10 5.30 -0.17
CA CYS A 150 -1.39 4.65 0.01
C CYS A 150 -2.52 5.57 -0.49
N THR A 151 -2.53 6.84 -0.05
CA THR A 151 -3.51 7.84 -0.51
C THR A 151 -3.46 8.03 -2.03
N ALA A 152 -2.28 8.26 -2.60
CA ALA A 152 -2.11 8.44 -4.04
C ALA A 152 -2.57 7.22 -4.86
N SER A 153 -2.37 6.00 -4.34
CA SER A 153 -2.77 4.76 -5.01
C SER A 153 -4.30 4.60 -5.13
N LEU A 154 -5.04 5.18 -4.18
CA LEU A 154 -6.51 5.20 -4.15
C LEU A 154 -7.08 6.25 -5.08
N GLU A 155 -6.42 7.40 -5.11
CA GLU A 155 -6.84 8.53 -5.94
C GLU A 155 -6.74 8.23 -7.42
N GLY A 156 -5.92 7.24 -7.82
CA GLY A 156 -5.67 6.75 -9.18
C GLY A 156 -6.74 7.19 -10.16
N GLY A 157 -6.60 8.40 -10.63
CA GLY A 157 -7.69 9.18 -11.16
C GLY A 157 -7.08 9.93 -12.30
N ARG A 158 -6.88 9.16 -13.38
CA ARG A 158 -6.41 9.61 -14.68
C ARG A 158 -4.89 9.80 -14.78
N PRO A 159 -4.26 9.37 -15.88
CA PRO A 159 -2.87 9.74 -16.15
C PRO A 159 -2.72 11.27 -16.12
N SER A 160 -1.61 11.76 -15.57
CA SER A 160 -1.31 13.19 -15.58
C SER A 160 -0.96 13.64 -17.00
N CYS A 161 -1.49 14.79 -17.42
CA CYS A 161 -1.19 15.38 -18.70
C CYS A 161 0.32 15.73 -18.75
N PRO A 162 1.09 15.24 -19.75
CA PRO A 162 2.53 15.45 -19.80
C PRO A 162 2.94 16.93 -20.00
N PHE A 163 1.99 17.81 -20.34
CA PHE A 163 2.24 19.23 -20.59
C PHE A 163 1.91 20.13 -19.38
N CYS A 164 0.86 19.80 -18.61
CA CYS A 164 0.38 20.64 -17.50
C CYS A 164 0.31 19.95 -16.13
N GLY A 165 0.54 18.64 -16.05
CA GLY A 165 0.51 17.87 -14.81
C GLY A 165 -0.90 17.59 -14.26
N GLN A 166 -1.96 18.06 -14.93
CA GLN A 166 -3.35 17.87 -14.49
C GLN A 166 -3.90 16.48 -14.89
N PRO A 167 -4.86 15.91 -14.15
CA PRO A 167 -5.48 14.62 -14.49
C PRO A 167 -6.24 14.61 -15.85
N LEU A 168 -6.03 13.60 -16.69
CA LEU A 168 -6.65 13.45 -18.03
C LEU A 168 -8.09 12.89 -18.02
N ASP A 169 -9.12 13.70 -18.32
CA ASP A 169 -10.53 13.24 -18.40
C ASP A 169 -10.78 12.17 -19.50
N PRO A 170 -11.59 11.11 -19.24
CA PRO A 170 -11.99 10.14 -20.27
C PRO A 170 -12.67 10.75 -21.51
N GLY A 171 -13.32 11.93 -21.37
CA GLY A 171 -13.94 12.66 -22.50
C GLY A 171 -12.97 13.54 -23.31
N GLY A 172 -11.68 13.54 -22.96
CA GLY A 172 -10.66 14.41 -23.54
C GLY A 172 -10.30 15.56 -22.60
N HIS A 173 -9.00 15.79 -22.40
CA HIS A 173 -8.47 16.89 -21.61
C HIS A 173 -8.03 18.04 -22.52
N VAL A 174 -8.59 19.24 -22.32
CA VAL A 174 -8.10 20.46 -22.99
C VAL A 174 -6.94 21.01 -22.16
N CYS A 175 -5.72 20.74 -22.61
CA CYS A 175 -4.52 21.24 -21.94
C CYS A 175 -4.29 22.73 -22.28
N PRO A 176 -4.29 23.66 -21.31
CA PRO A 176 -4.04 25.08 -21.56
C PRO A 176 -2.62 25.36 -22.07
N ARG A 177 -1.68 24.44 -21.85
CA ARG A 177 -0.29 24.51 -22.32
C ARG A 177 -0.07 23.89 -23.69
N ALA A 178 -1.01 23.06 -24.17
CA ALA A 178 -0.98 22.54 -25.53
C ALA A 178 -1.83 23.45 -26.43
N ASN A 179 -1.24 24.54 -26.90
CA ASN A 179 -1.85 25.33 -27.98
C ASN A 179 -1.95 24.48 -29.27
N GLY A 180 -3.04 23.72 -29.42
CA GLY A 180 -3.61 23.32 -30.71
C GLY A 180 -2.90 22.23 -31.54
N TYR A 181 -2.53 21.07 -30.98
CA TYR A 181 -2.05 19.96 -31.82
C TYR A 181 -3.18 19.01 -32.24
N LYS A 182 -3.82 19.32 -33.38
CA LYS A 182 -4.53 18.33 -34.21
C LYS A 182 -3.52 17.69 -35.17
N ARG A 183 -3.37 16.37 -35.15
CA ARG A 183 -3.16 15.54 -36.34
C ARG A 183 -3.77 14.17 -36.13
#